data_AF-A0A2D7NLE2-F1
#
_entry.id   AF-A0A2D7NLE2-F1
#
_cell.length_a   1.000
_cell.length_b   1.000
_cell.length_c   1.000
_cell.angle_alpha   90.00
_cell.angle_beta   90.00
_cell.angle_gamma   90.00
#
_symmetry.space_group_name_H-M   'P 1'
#
loop_
_entity.id
_entity.type
_entity.pdbx_description
1 polymer ?
#
loop_
_entity_poly.entity_id
_entity_poly.type
_entity_poly.pdbx_seq_one_letter_code
_entity_poly.pdbx_strand_id
1 'polypeptide(L)'
;MDLVREPDPMPSSPSNICPYCGTSGLTGSSCSECGGLQDQESRDATAADVGPWFTRDTRRPFFPGCSLGRLTRMIQSGHITRTSVIRGPATNGFWMPADRVPGIAHLLGICHACGEAVHPKQVVCAACHAPLAINPEVSQRSVSAPAAQPAQRSSTSPVGSAVDLVSRAQYRRIERLQNTVRIQLIGLALSISLLGAVLILFLVPGLMKDEVDPLEFSRPNSGPSAMGSNPTTDSTLTSDSQANAVDSILEVESIPLRAEPQPASLQPSSPQSANQQPDALESGATTDAGTDAGKEALEKVLEVMRDVTPAQRALLQELRVQLDRAEDPVQPIGVRLEAVKIARSLIDEFPVEETDEFFRARLAALRGEFTTIEQQILSGSTSSS
;
A
#
# COMPACT_ATOMS: atom_id res chain seq x y z
N MET A 1 54.97 -12.53 3.70
CA MET A 1 53.94 -13.27 4.45
C MET A 1 53.24 -12.25 5.31
N ASP A 2 52.21 -11.63 4.76
CA ASP A 2 51.47 -10.60 5.45
C ASP A 2 50.61 -11.26 6.52
N LEU A 3 50.82 -10.86 7.77
CA LEU A 3 50.01 -11.33 8.88
C LEU A 3 48.60 -10.80 8.69
N VAL A 4 47.66 -11.72 8.42
CA VAL A 4 46.23 -11.42 8.35
C VAL A 4 45.83 -10.85 9.71
N ARG A 5 45.68 -9.53 9.77
CA ARG A 5 45.21 -8.84 10.96
C ARG A 5 43.75 -9.21 11.16
N GLU A 6 43.48 -10.05 12.14
CA GLU A 6 42.11 -10.31 12.57
C GLU A 6 41.45 -8.96 12.92
N PRO A 7 40.23 -8.69 12.43
CA PRO A 7 39.59 -7.40 12.65
C PRO A 7 39.31 -7.21 14.15
N ASP A 8 39.72 -6.05 14.68
CA ASP A 8 39.50 -5.68 16.07
C ASP A 8 38.00 -5.84 16.42
N PRO A 9 37.63 -6.55 17.52
CA PRO A 9 36.25 -6.84 17.83
C PRO A 9 35.48 -5.55 18.10
N MET A 10 34.47 -5.28 17.27
CA MET A 10 33.82 -3.96 17.24
C MET A 10 33.25 -3.54 18.61
N PRO A 11 33.59 -2.33 19.11
CA PRO A 11 33.06 -1.83 20.37
C PRO A 11 31.66 -1.26 20.18
N SER A 12 30.65 -2.14 20.21
CA SER A 12 29.33 -1.76 20.68
C SER A 12 28.71 -2.93 21.41
N SER A 13 28.23 -2.70 22.64
CA SER A 13 27.41 -3.68 23.34
C SER A 13 26.29 -4.10 22.39
N PRO A 14 26.07 -5.41 22.18
CA PRO A 14 24.96 -5.85 21.36
C PRO A 14 23.70 -5.25 22.01
N SER A 15 22.93 -4.49 21.24
CA SER A 15 21.60 -4.08 21.64
C SER A 15 20.86 -5.35 22.03
N ASN A 16 20.63 -5.57 23.33
CA ASN A 16 20.14 -6.82 23.91
C ASN A 16 18.65 -7.03 23.60
N ILE A 17 18.32 -7.04 22.31
CA ILE A 17 16.98 -7.12 21.74
C ILE A 17 16.66 -8.59 21.53
N CYS A 18 15.56 -9.04 22.13
CA CYS A 18 15.05 -10.37 21.91
C CYS A 18 14.76 -10.59 20.41
N PRO A 19 15.35 -11.60 19.75
CA PRO A 19 15.14 -11.82 18.32
C PRO A 19 13.68 -12.19 17.99
N TYR A 20 12.91 -12.68 18.97
CA TYR A 20 11.53 -13.17 18.81
C TYR A 20 10.45 -12.08 19.03
N CYS A 21 10.59 -11.25 20.08
CA CYS A 21 9.60 -10.23 20.45
C CYS A 21 10.08 -8.78 20.32
N GLY A 22 11.38 -8.57 20.07
CA GLY A 22 12.01 -7.25 19.92
C GLY A 22 12.20 -6.47 21.23
N THR A 23 11.95 -7.07 22.41
CA THR A 23 12.17 -6.41 23.71
C THR A 23 13.64 -6.26 24.02
N SER A 24 14.06 -5.04 24.35
CA SER A 24 15.39 -4.73 24.89
C SER A 24 15.53 -5.25 26.33
N GLY A 25 16.67 -5.84 26.66
CA GLY A 25 16.95 -6.39 27.98
C GLY A 25 16.95 -7.91 28.07
N LEU A 26 17.47 -8.62 27.06
CA LEU A 26 17.83 -10.04 27.20
C LEU A 26 18.78 -10.23 28.39
N THR A 27 18.37 -11.06 29.36
CA THR A 27 19.17 -11.46 30.52
C THR A 27 19.18 -12.98 30.65
N GLY A 28 20.33 -13.62 30.42
CA GLY A 28 20.45 -15.08 30.47
C GLY A 28 19.98 -15.78 29.18
N SER A 29 19.61 -17.06 29.30
CA SER A 29 19.30 -17.94 28.16
C SER A 29 17.89 -17.78 27.56
N SER A 30 17.00 -17.02 28.21
CA SER A 30 15.63 -16.78 27.76
C SER A 30 15.24 -15.31 27.85
N CYS A 31 14.22 -14.91 27.09
CA CYS A 31 13.64 -13.58 27.20
C CYS A 31 12.61 -13.52 28.34
N SER A 32 12.76 -12.55 29.25
CA SER A 32 11.82 -12.30 30.35
C SER A 32 10.39 -11.93 29.88
N GLU A 33 10.27 -11.28 28.72
CA GLU A 33 8.99 -10.80 28.19
C GLU A 33 8.18 -11.89 27.50
N CYS A 34 8.82 -12.71 26.66
CA CYS A 34 8.12 -13.68 25.79
C CYS A 34 8.50 -15.14 26.04
N GLY A 35 9.34 -15.42 27.05
CA GLY A 35 9.85 -16.77 27.36
C GLY A 35 10.79 -17.38 26.31
N GLY A 36 11.00 -16.72 25.18
CA GLY A 36 11.74 -17.26 24.03
C GLY A 36 13.17 -17.65 24.39
N LEU A 37 13.50 -18.93 24.16
CA LEU A 37 14.81 -19.51 24.41
C LEU A 37 15.81 -19.10 23.32
N GLN A 38 17.06 -18.81 23.69
CA GLN A 38 18.09 -18.37 22.75
C GLN A 38 18.82 -19.51 22.03
N ASP A 39 18.33 -20.75 22.13
CA ASP A 39 18.92 -21.93 21.50
C ASP A 39 18.82 -21.89 19.95
N GLN A 40 19.56 -22.80 19.30
CA GLN A 40 19.65 -22.84 17.84
C GLN A 40 18.35 -23.32 17.18
N GLU A 41 17.62 -24.26 17.79
CA GLU A 41 16.38 -24.82 17.22
C GLU A 41 15.27 -23.76 17.20
N SER A 42 15.12 -22.99 18.29
CA SER A 42 14.22 -21.82 18.37
C SER A 42 14.56 -20.76 17.32
N ARG A 43 15.85 -20.55 17.02
CA ARG A 43 16.31 -19.63 15.96
C ARG A 43 15.95 -20.16 14.58
N ASP A 44 16.28 -21.41 14.28
CA ASP A 44 16.04 -22.01 12.97
C ASP A 44 14.54 -22.10 12.65
N ALA A 45 13.71 -22.43 13.65
CA ALA A 45 12.25 -22.41 13.54
C ALA A 45 11.68 -21.01 13.25
N THR A 46 12.27 -19.96 13.82
CA THR A 46 11.89 -18.56 13.55
C THR A 46 12.37 -18.12 12.16
N ALA A 47 13.58 -18.51 11.76
CA ALA A 47 14.17 -18.20 10.46
C ALA A 47 13.44 -18.88 9.29
N ALA A 48 12.58 -19.88 9.55
CA ALA A 48 11.68 -20.46 8.56
C ALA A 48 10.41 -19.62 8.31
N ASP A 49 9.98 -18.78 9.26
CA ASP A 49 8.74 -17.96 9.17
C ASP A 49 9.03 -16.52 8.70
N VAL A 50 9.70 -16.40 7.54
CA VAL A 50 10.10 -15.11 6.96
C VAL A 50 8.91 -14.40 6.31
N GLY A 51 8.25 -13.56 7.10
CA GLY A 51 7.15 -12.71 6.65
C GLY A 51 7.57 -11.40 5.92
N PRO A 52 6.60 -10.51 5.65
CA PRO A 52 6.84 -9.14 5.20
C PRO A 52 7.59 -8.29 6.24
N TRP A 53 7.88 -7.03 5.92
CA TRP A 53 8.52 -6.12 6.88
C TRP A 53 7.57 -5.68 7.98
N PHE A 54 8.00 -5.79 9.24
CA PHE A 54 7.27 -5.28 10.40
C PHE A 54 8.12 -4.25 11.15
N THR A 55 7.47 -3.21 11.66
CA THR A 55 8.06 -2.26 12.63
C THR A 55 7.44 -2.54 13.99
N ARG A 56 8.25 -2.51 15.05
CA ARG A 56 7.80 -2.76 16.41
C ARG A 56 7.14 -1.52 16.99
N ASP A 57 5.83 -1.58 17.24
CA ASP A 57 5.08 -0.56 17.98
C ASP A 57 4.45 -1.23 19.22
N THR A 58 4.90 -0.84 20.41
CA THR A 58 4.37 -1.36 21.69
C THR A 58 2.92 -0.93 21.94
N ARG A 59 2.44 0.15 21.30
CA ARG A 59 1.04 0.59 21.35
C ARG A 59 0.17 -0.12 20.31
N ARG A 60 0.78 -0.75 19.29
CA ARG A 60 0.11 -1.45 18.18
C ARG A 60 0.85 -2.77 17.85
N PRO A 61 0.85 -3.75 18.77
CA PRO A 61 1.61 -5.00 18.59
C PRO A 61 1.16 -5.82 17.37
N PHE A 62 -0.06 -5.59 16.88
CA PHE A 62 -0.65 -6.25 15.70
C PHE A 62 -0.61 -5.36 14.44
N PHE A 63 0.43 -4.55 14.27
CA PHE A 63 0.58 -3.76 13.05
C PHE A 63 0.76 -4.67 11.83
N PRO A 64 -0.01 -4.49 10.73
CA PRO A 64 0.12 -5.34 9.56
C PRO A 64 1.48 -5.15 8.90
N GLY A 65 2.00 -6.24 8.33
CA GLY A 65 3.25 -6.20 7.56
C GLY A 65 3.18 -5.22 6.38
N CYS A 66 4.33 -4.71 5.98
CA CYS A 66 4.47 -3.75 4.89
C CYS A 66 5.48 -4.21 3.83
N SER A 67 5.35 -3.67 2.62
CA SER A 67 6.33 -3.84 1.56
C SER A 67 7.55 -2.96 1.78
N LEU A 68 8.70 -3.37 1.23
CA LEU A 68 9.94 -2.59 1.30
C LEU A 68 9.73 -1.13 0.82
N GLY A 69 9.03 -0.91 -0.29
CA GLY A 69 8.74 0.43 -0.79
C GLY A 69 7.80 1.27 0.11
N ARG A 70 7.09 0.67 1.06
CA ARG A 70 6.39 1.40 2.14
C ARG A 70 7.34 1.69 3.31
N LEU A 71 8.20 0.73 3.68
CA LEU A 71 9.23 0.91 4.69
C LEU A 71 10.19 2.06 4.34
N THR A 72 10.68 2.11 3.10
CA THR A 72 11.54 3.21 2.60
C THR A 72 10.86 4.58 2.71
N ARG A 73 9.57 4.67 2.39
CA ARG A 73 8.81 5.93 2.55
C ARG A 73 8.67 6.34 4.02
N MET A 74 8.48 5.38 4.93
CA MET A 74 8.45 5.64 6.38
C MET A 74 9.81 6.07 6.94
N ILE A 75 10.93 5.61 6.37
CA ILE A 75 12.27 6.08 6.69
C ILE A 75 12.45 7.52 6.18
N GLN A 76 12.11 7.79 4.92
CA GLN A 76 12.19 9.12 4.31
C GLN A 76 11.33 10.16 5.04
N SER A 77 10.17 9.77 5.57
CA SER A 77 9.30 10.65 6.36
C SER A 77 9.67 10.73 7.85
N GLY A 78 10.78 10.11 8.28
CA GLY A 78 11.26 10.13 9.67
C GLY A 78 10.42 9.32 10.68
N HIS A 79 9.46 8.50 10.23
CA HIS A 79 8.71 7.60 11.11
C HIS A 79 9.54 6.40 11.59
N ILE A 80 10.55 6.01 10.82
CA ILE A 80 11.53 4.99 11.21
C ILE A 80 12.87 5.67 11.41
N THR A 81 13.40 5.52 12.62
CA THR A 81 14.68 6.06 13.09
C THR A 81 15.74 4.96 13.20
N ARG A 82 17.00 5.34 13.41
CA ARG A 82 18.12 4.40 13.67
C ARG A 82 17.83 3.40 14.78
N THR A 83 17.23 3.88 15.88
CA THR A 83 16.86 3.09 17.06
C THR A 83 15.53 2.33 16.93
N SER A 84 14.81 2.46 15.82
CA SER A 84 13.56 1.73 15.60
C SER A 84 13.85 0.24 15.43
N VAL A 85 13.03 -0.62 16.06
CA VAL A 85 13.19 -2.07 15.97
C VAL A 85 12.31 -2.60 14.84
N ILE A 86 12.91 -3.29 13.87
CA ILE A 86 12.24 -3.83 12.70
C ILE A 86 12.58 -5.31 12.50
N ARG A 87 11.76 -6.04 11.76
CA ARG A 87 12.07 -7.39 11.25
C ARG A 87 11.61 -7.53 9.81
N GLY A 88 12.22 -8.44 9.08
CA GLY A 88 11.81 -8.77 7.72
C GLY A 88 12.79 -9.73 7.06
N PRO A 89 12.82 -9.78 5.72
CA PRO A 89 13.59 -10.77 4.98
C PRO A 89 15.09 -10.65 5.16
N ALA A 90 15.64 -9.44 5.16
CA ALA A 90 17.07 -9.22 5.37
C ALA A 90 17.52 -9.45 6.83
N THR A 91 16.60 -9.70 7.76
CA THR A 91 16.89 -10.06 9.15
C THR A 91 16.57 -11.53 9.46
N ASN A 92 16.27 -12.35 8.44
CA ASN A 92 15.78 -13.73 8.59
C ASN A 92 14.59 -13.83 9.57
N GLY A 93 13.67 -12.85 9.52
CA GLY A 93 12.50 -12.79 10.41
C GLY A 93 12.77 -12.30 11.84
N PHE A 94 14.02 -12.16 12.27
CA PHE A 94 14.37 -11.69 13.61
C PHE A 94 14.19 -10.18 13.78
N TRP A 95 13.85 -9.74 14.99
CA TRP A 95 13.84 -8.33 15.36
C TRP A 95 15.25 -7.77 15.56
N MET A 96 15.54 -6.63 14.94
CA MET A 96 16.84 -5.98 14.92
C MET A 96 16.68 -4.45 14.90
N PRO A 97 17.60 -3.67 15.47
CA PRO A 97 17.67 -2.22 15.25
C PRO A 97 17.81 -1.88 13.77
N ALA A 98 17.09 -0.88 13.29
CA ALA A 98 17.11 -0.47 11.88
C ALA A 98 18.50 0.01 11.41
N ASP A 99 19.34 0.51 12.32
CA ASP A 99 20.75 0.86 12.06
C ASP A 99 21.67 -0.35 11.78
N ARG A 100 21.26 -1.57 12.12
CA ARG A 100 22.01 -2.81 11.90
C ARG A 100 21.42 -3.71 10.82
N VAL A 101 20.24 -3.38 10.29
CA VAL A 101 19.59 -4.22 9.26
C VAL A 101 20.29 -4.07 7.91
N PRO A 102 20.81 -5.17 7.33
CA PRO A 102 21.39 -5.17 5.99
C PRO A 102 20.37 -4.63 4.98
N GLY A 103 20.79 -3.71 4.12
CA GLY A 103 19.89 -3.13 3.13
C GLY A 103 18.94 -2.03 3.60
N ILE A 104 18.82 -1.78 4.91
CA ILE A 104 18.01 -0.69 5.47
C ILE A 104 18.87 0.40 6.10
N ALA A 105 19.95 0.04 6.81
CA ALA A 105 20.80 1.00 7.52
C ALA A 105 21.33 2.14 6.62
N HIS A 106 21.65 1.85 5.35
CA HIS A 106 22.18 2.86 4.43
C HIS A 106 21.15 3.95 4.10
N LEU A 107 19.84 3.63 4.14
CA LEU A 107 18.75 4.60 4.00
C LEU A 107 18.68 5.57 5.20
N LEU A 108 19.23 5.17 6.35
CA LEU A 108 19.40 5.97 7.56
C LEU A 108 20.79 6.66 7.62
N GLY A 109 21.56 6.58 6.53
CA GLY A 109 22.85 7.24 6.33
C GLY A 109 24.04 6.53 6.99
N ILE A 110 23.94 5.24 7.32
CA ILE A 110 24.98 4.49 8.05
C ILE A 110 25.17 3.06 7.54
N CYS A 111 26.38 2.53 7.70
CA CYS A 111 26.70 1.15 7.32
C CYS A 111 26.18 0.16 8.38
N HIS A 112 25.39 -0.83 7.95
CA HIS A 112 24.89 -1.89 8.84
C HIS A 112 26.02 -2.72 9.51
N ALA A 113 27.20 -2.80 8.89
CA ALA A 113 28.30 -3.66 9.31
C ALA A 113 29.32 -2.96 10.21
N CYS A 114 29.63 -1.67 9.98
CA CYS A 114 30.63 -0.92 10.76
C CYS A 114 30.12 0.38 11.40
N GLY A 115 28.86 0.78 11.18
CA GLY A 115 28.27 2.02 11.69
C GLY A 115 28.70 3.31 10.99
N GLU A 116 29.74 3.27 10.14
CA GLU A 116 30.28 4.44 9.42
C GLU A 116 29.23 5.15 8.56
N ALA A 117 29.36 6.47 8.40
CA ALA A 117 28.43 7.25 7.58
C ALA A 117 28.53 6.83 6.09
N VAL A 118 27.38 6.61 5.45
CA VAL A 118 27.29 6.24 4.02
C VAL A 118 26.20 7.01 3.32
N HIS A 119 26.37 7.26 2.03
CA HIS A 119 25.35 7.96 1.24
C HIS A 119 24.18 7.02 0.90
N PRO A 120 22.90 7.44 0.96
CA PRO A 120 21.74 6.55 0.71
C PRO A 120 21.64 5.94 -0.70
N LYS A 121 22.45 6.38 -1.66
CA LYS A 121 22.57 5.77 -3.00
C LYS A 121 23.83 4.91 -3.19
N GLN A 122 24.62 4.72 -2.13
CA GLN A 122 25.89 3.98 -2.18
C GLN A 122 25.63 2.48 -2.13
N VAL A 123 26.27 1.71 -3.02
CA VAL A 123 26.06 0.25 -3.14
C VAL A 123 26.95 -0.56 -2.20
N VAL A 124 28.13 -0.03 -1.85
CA VAL A 124 29.16 -0.70 -1.02
C VAL A 124 29.79 0.32 -0.07
N CYS A 125 29.95 -0.02 1.20
CA CYS A 125 30.57 0.87 2.20
C CYS A 125 32.05 1.14 1.88
N ALA A 126 32.47 2.41 1.92
CA ALA A 126 33.85 2.79 1.64
C ALA A 126 34.86 2.38 2.73
N ALA A 127 34.40 2.17 3.97
CA ALA A 127 35.27 1.80 5.10
C ALA A 127 35.48 0.29 5.23
N CYS A 128 34.41 -0.50 5.17
CA CYS A 128 34.45 -1.95 5.41
C CYS A 128 34.11 -2.83 4.20
N HIS A 129 33.81 -2.23 3.04
CA HIS A 129 33.41 -2.92 1.80
C HIS A 129 32.16 -3.81 1.92
N ALA A 130 31.36 -3.68 2.98
CA ALA A 130 30.10 -4.40 3.12
C ALA A 130 29.07 -3.93 2.06
N PRO A 131 28.30 -4.84 1.46
CA PRO A 131 27.24 -4.50 0.52
C PRO A 131 26.11 -3.77 1.25
N LEU A 132 25.70 -2.63 0.72
CA LEU A 132 24.66 -1.78 1.30
C LEU A 132 23.29 -2.04 0.68
N ALA A 133 23.21 -2.47 -0.57
CA ALA A 133 21.95 -2.73 -1.27
C ALA A 133 21.25 -4.02 -0.77
N ILE A 134 19.91 -4.02 -0.79
CA ILE A 134 19.10 -5.23 -0.60
C ILE A 134 19.25 -6.11 -1.84
N ASN A 135 19.59 -7.40 -1.68
CA ASN A 135 19.46 -8.37 -2.75
C ASN A 135 17.95 -8.47 -3.14
N PRO A 136 17.56 -8.17 -4.39
CA PRO A 136 16.17 -8.16 -4.81
C PRO A 136 15.45 -9.49 -4.58
N GLU A 137 16.15 -10.63 -4.70
CA GLU A 137 15.59 -11.96 -4.42
C GLU A 137 15.10 -12.09 -2.97
N VAL A 138 15.88 -11.58 -2.03
CA VAL A 138 15.54 -11.58 -0.59
C VAL A 138 14.31 -10.72 -0.34
N SER A 139 14.14 -9.61 -1.07
CA SER A 139 12.93 -8.79 -0.99
C SER A 139 11.70 -9.43 -1.66
N GLN A 140 11.87 -10.29 -2.66
CA GLN A 140 10.76 -10.93 -3.37
C GLN A 140 10.14 -12.10 -2.59
N ARG A 141 10.97 -12.88 -1.86
CA ARG A 141 10.51 -14.01 -1.01
C ARG A 141 9.38 -13.64 -0.04
N SER A 142 9.29 -12.37 0.39
CA SER A 142 8.29 -11.91 1.37
C SER A 142 6.93 -11.52 0.81
N VAL A 143 6.81 -11.36 -0.51
CA VAL A 143 5.55 -10.96 -1.18
C VAL A 143 4.89 -12.18 -1.82
N SER A 144 5.70 -13.12 -2.31
CA SER A 144 5.23 -14.32 -3.02
C SER A 144 4.92 -15.51 -2.12
N ALA A 145 5.00 -15.38 -0.79
CA ALA A 145 4.56 -16.43 0.12
C ALA A 145 3.02 -16.59 -0.02
N PRO A 146 2.52 -17.71 -0.60
CA PRO A 146 1.08 -17.89 -0.77
C PRO A 146 0.42 -17.93 0.62
N ALA A 147 -0.75 -17.29 0.74
CA ALA A 147 -1.49 -17.21 2.01
C ALA A 147 -1.61 -18.59 2.64
N ALA A 148 -0.89 -18.78 3.75
CA ALA A 148 -0.39 -20.07 4.25
C ALA A 148 -1.21 -21.29 3.82
N GLN A 149 -0.74 -22.00 2.77
CA GLN A 149 -1.21 -23.35 2.53
C GLN A 149 -0.98 -24.17 3.81
N PRO A 150 -1.99 -24.91 4.30
CA PRO A 150 -1.86 -25.66 5.55
C PRO A 150 -0.72 -26.66 5.40
N ALA A 151 0.36 -26.46 6.15
CA ALA A 151 1.56 -27.25 6.03
C ALA A 151 1.24 -28.74 6.20
N GLN A 152 1.41 -29.52 5.12
CA GLN A 152 1.40 -30.98 5.16
C GLN A 152 2.64 -31.45 5.93
N ARG A 153 2.57 -31.35 7.26
CA ARG A 153 3.59 -31.90 8.15
C ARG A 153 3.49 -33.42 8.09
N SER A 154 4.53 -34.06 7.57
CA SER A 154 4.77 -35.50 7.71
C SER A 154 4.65 -35.88 9.19
N SER A 155 3.72 -36.76 9.51
CA SER A 155 3.27 -37.03 10.87
C SER A 155 4.20 -37.99 11.63
N THR A 156 5.12 -37.48 12.45
CA THR A 156 5.84 -38.28 13.48
C THR A 156 6.35 -37.46 14.67
N SER A 157 5.45 -36.78 15.41
CA SER A 157 5.53 -36.66 16.88
C SER A 157 4.28 -35.96 17.45
N PRO A 158 3.62 -36.55 18.47
CA PRO A 158 2.58 -35.87 19.25
C PRO A 158 3.17 -35.01 20.38
N VAL A 159 2.31 -34.27 21.09
CA VAL A 159 2.61 -33.39 22.24
C VAL A 159 3.25 -32.04 21.86
N GLY A 160 2.42 -31.09 21.40
CA GLY A 160 2.81 -29.67 21.33
C GLY A 160 1.82 -28.73 20.61
N SER A 161 1.36 -29.09 19.41
CA SER A 161 0.78 -28.10 18.46
C SER A 161 -0.70 -27.72 18.64
N ALA A 162 -1.43 -28.34 19.58
CA ALA A 162 -2.87 -28.10 19.74
C ALA A 162 -3.19 -26.67 20.25
N VAL A 163 -2.30 -26.07 21.02
CA VAL A 163 -2.54 -24.76 21.66
C VAL A 163 -2.42 -23.61 20.63
N ASP A 164 -1.41 -23.64 19.77
CA ASP A 164 -1.15 -22.56 18.79
C ASP A 164 -2.23 -22.41 17.70
N LEU A 165 -2.77 -23.53 17.22
CA LEU A 165 -3.81 -23.50 16.18
C LEU A 165 -5.15 -22.98 16.71
N VAL A 166 -5.51 -23.35 17.95
CA VAL A 166 -6.70 -22.82 18.63
C VAL A 166 -6.53 -21.32 18.89
N SER A 167 -5.35 -20.89 19.34
CA SER A 167 -5.04 -19.45 19.52
C SER A 167 -5.23 -18.68 18.21
N ARG A 168 -4.56 -19.06 17.11
CA ARG A 168 -4.64 -18.33 15.83
C ARG A 168 -6.07 -18.23 15.27
N ALA A 169 -6.92 -19.23 15.51
CA ALA A 169 -8.35 -19.19 15.14
C ALA A 169 -9.18 -18.27 16.06
N GLN A 170 -8.94 -18.30 17.37
CA GLN A 170 -9.61 -17.41 18.32
C GLN A 170 -9.24 -15.94 18.10
N TYR A 171 -7.98 -15.62 17.79
CA TYR A 171 -7.53 -14.24 17.57
C TYR A 171 -8.28 -13.53 16.42
N ARG A 172 -8.54 -14.20 15.28
CA ARG A 172 -9.35 -13.61 14.19
C ARG A 172 -10.80 -13.36 14.59
N ARG A 173 -11.34 -14.08 15.57
CA ARG A 173 -12.69 -13.88 16.09
C ARG A 173 -12.78 -12.65 16.99
N ILE A 174 -11.73 -12.38 17.78
CA ILE A 174 -11.62 -11.19 18.64
C ILE A 174 -11.50 -9.92 17.78
N GLU A 175 -10.71 -9.95 16.69
CA GLU A 175 -10.53 -8.80 15.79
C GLU A 175 -11.84 -8.34 15.15
N ARG A 176 -12.68 -9.28 14.68
CA ARG A 176 -14.01 -8.96 14.14
C ARG A 176 -14.90 -8.29 15.20
N LEU A 177 -14.91 -8.83 16.42
CA LEU A 177 -15.68 -8.26 17.53
C LEU A 177 -15.22 -6.83 17.88
N GLN A 178 -13.91 -6.57 17.92
CA GLN A 178 -13.40 -5.21 18.17
C GLN A 178 -13.83 -4.21 17.08
N ASN A 179 -13.80 -4.59 15.81
CA ASN A 179 -14.27 -3.70 14.74
C ASN A 179 -15.78 -3.49 14.79
N THR A 180 -16.58 -4.52 15.08
CA THR A 180 -18.03 -4.35 15.30
C THR A 180 -18.32 -3.40 16.46
N VAL A 181 -17.64 -3.54 17.60
CA VAL A 181 -17.82 -2.65 18.77
C VAL A 181 -17.41 -1.21 18.46
N ARG A 182 -16.33 -0.98 17.70
CA ARG A 182 -15.94 0.36 17.26
C ARG A 182 -16.98 1.02 16.36
N ILE A 183 -17.53 0.28 15.39
CA ILE A 183 -18.58 0.79 14.49
C ILE A 183 -19.84 1.15 15.29
N GLN A 184 -20.25 0.30 16.24
CA GLN A 184 -21.39 0.56 17.12
C GLN A 184 -21.18 1.80 18.02
N LEU A 185 -19.99 1.98 18.60
CA LEU A 185 -19.65 3.17 19.40
C LEU A 185 -19.69 4.46 18.58
N ILE A 186 -19.18 4.44 17.34
CA ILE A 186 -19.23 5.60 16.44
C ILE A 186 -20.69 5.92 16.07
N GLY A 187 -21.49 4.91 15.74
CA GLY A 187 -22.92 5.08 15.45
C GLY A 187 -23.70 5.67 16.63
N LEU A 188 -23.42 5.22 17.85
CA LEU A 188 -24.04 5.72 19.07
C LEU A 188 -23.61 7.15 19.43
N ALA A 189 -22.35 7.51 19.20
CA ALA A 189 -21.89 8.88 19.39
C ALA A 189 -22.58 9.85 18.41
N LEU A 190 -22.74 9.44 17.14
CA LEU A 190 -23.45 10.23 16.13
C LEU A 190 -24.94 10.39 16.46
N SER A 191 -25.63 9.32 16.89
CA SER A 191 -27.06 9.40 17.23
C SER A 191 -27.32 10.29 18.46
N ILE A 192 -26.47 10.24 19.49
CA ILE A 192 -26.54 11.15 20.65
C ILE A 192 -26.33 12.61 20.21
N SER A 193 -25.36 12.85 19.32
CA SER A 193 -25.06 14.21 18.83
C SER A 193 -26.24 14.79 18.03
N LEU A 194 -26.88 13.96 17.21
CA LEU A 194 -28.03 14.34 16.39
C LEU A 194 -29.28 14.59 17.26
N LEU A 195 -29.52 13.76 18.28
CA LEU A 195 -30.55 14.00 19.29
C LEU A 195 -30.31 15.31 20.06
N GLY A 196 -29.05 15.61 20.43
CA GLY A 196 -28.69 16.86 21.08
C GLY A 196 -28.98 18.09 20.22
N ALA A 197 -28.63 18.04 18.92
CA ALA A 197 -28.94 19.12 17.97
C ALA A 197 -30.45 19.33 17.80
N VAL A 198 -31.23 18.25 17.71
CA VAL A 198 -32.70 18.32 17.65
C VAL A 198 -33.28 18.90 18.95
N LEU A 199 -32.79 18.49 20.12
CA LEU A 199 -33.23 19.06 21.41
C LEU A 199 -32.98 20.57 21.50
N ILE A 200 -31.80 21.03 21.04
CA ILE A 200 -31.47 22.47 20.98
C ILE A 200 -32.46 23.21 20.07
N LEU A 201 -32.77 22.67 18.89
CA LEU A 201 -33.76 23.25 17.96
C LEU A 201 -35.18 23.33 18.54
N PHE A 202 -35.55 22.46 19.50
CA PHE A 202 -36.84 22.52 20.19
C PHE A 202 -36.85 23.43 21.43
N LEU A 203 -35.70 23.67 22.07
CA LEU A 203 -35.60 24.51 23.28
C LEU A 203 -35.33 25.99 22.97
N VAL A 204 -34.56 26.29 21.91
CA VAL A 204 -34.20 27.66 21.51
C VAL A 204 -35.37 28.54 20.99
N PRO A 205 -36.47 28.03 20.39
CA PRO A 205 -37.57 28.88 19.92
C PRO A 205 -38.23 29.77 20.99
N GLY A 206 -38.09 29.43 22.28
CA GLY A 206 -38.55 30.26 23.40
C GLY A 206 -37.60 31.37 23.82
N LEU A 207 -36.35 31.39 23.33
CA LEU A 207 -35.26 32.29 23.75
C LEU A 207 -34.92 33.40 22.74
N MET A 208 -35.59 33.42 21.58
CA MET A 208 -35.39 34.43 20.53
C MET A 208 -36.63 35.32 20.36
N LYS A 209 -37.25 35.69 21.48
CA LYS A 209 -38.41 36.58 21.53
C LYS A 209 -38.21 37.75 22.50
N ASP A 210 -36.96 38.19 22.64
CA ASP A 210 -36.64 39.50 23.18
C ASP A 210 -36.53 40.50 22.03
N GLU A 211 -37.10 41.69 22.26
CA GLU A 211 -37.34 42.73 21.28
C GLU A 211 -36.02 43.25 20.67
N VAL A 212 -35.87 43.17 19.34
CA VAL A 212 -34.74 43.83 18.65
C VAL A 212 -35.10 45.29 18.45
N ASP A 213 -34.71 46.12 19.41
CA ASP A 213 -34.73 47.58 19.23
C ASP A 213 -33.87 47.98 18.02
N PRO A 214 -34.36 48.83 17.11
CA PRO A 214 -33.64 49.22 15.91
C PRO A 214 -32.52 50.22 16.25
N LEU A 215 -31.33 49.72 16.58
CA LEU A 215 -30.15 50.56 16.81
C LEU A 215 -29.78 51.37 15.57
N GLU A 216 -29.71 52.69 15.74
CA GLU A 216 -29.48 53.66 14.67
C GLU A 216 -28.14 53.47 13.96
N PHE A 217 -28.18 53.56 12.63
CA PHE A 217 -27.06 53.31 11.74
C PHE A 217 -26.14 54.54 11.63
N SER A 218 -25.31 54.80 12.64
CA SER A 218 -24.30 55.88 12.59
C SER A 218 -23.05 55.49 11.78
N ARG A 219 -22.97 56.00 10.56
CA ARG A 219 -21.76 56.13 9.72
C ARG A 219 -21.38 57.63 9.61
N PRO A 220 -20.20 57.99 9.09
CA PRO A 220 -18.85 57.58 9.50
C PRO A 220 -18.01 58.84 9.81
N ASN A 221 -16.94 58.76 10.62
CA ASN A 221 -16.03 59.91 10.78
C ASN A 221 -14.60 59.59 10.33
N SER A 222 -14.16 60.30 9.30
CA SER A 222 -12.83 60.24 8.70
C SER A 222 -11.94 61.35 9.27
N GLY A 223 -10.75 60.99 9.78
CA GLY A 223 -9.77 61.97 10.28
C GLY A 223 -8.35 61.38 10.29
N PRO A 224 -7.35 62.01 9.63
CA PRO A 224 -5.97 61.51 9.58
C PRO A 224 -5.05 62.20 10.62
N SER A 225 -3.75 61.86 10.57
CA SER A 225 -2.61 62.41 11.36
C SER A 225 -2.29 61.65 12.66
N ALA A 226 -1.04 61.56 13.16
CA ALA A 226 0.31 61.71 12.57
C ALA A 226 1.35 61.27 13.64
N MET A 227 2.61 61.01 13.23
CA MET A 227 3.87 61.14 14.00
C MET A 227 4.00 60.59 15.45
N GLY A 228 5.05 59.80 15.73
CA GLY A 228 5.40 59.47 17.14
C GLY A 228 6.56 58.50 17.39
N SER A 229 7.79 58.88 17.05
CA SER A 229 9.10 58.55 17.66
C SER A 229 9.32 57.35 18.63
N ASN A 230 10.45 56.65 18.41
CA ASN A 230 11.17 55.70 19.29
C ASN A 230 11.46 56.22 20.72
N PRO A 231 11.83 55.35 21.69
CA PRO A 231 13.25 54.95 21.92
C PRO A 231 13.44 53.42 22.04
N THR A 232 14.52 52.78 21.56
CA THR A 232 15.95 52.83 22.01
C THR A 232 16.24 52.16 23.35
N THR A 233 16.77 50.93 23.29
CA THR A 233 17.80 50.27 24.14
C THR A 233 18.07 48.92 23.46
N ASP A 234 19.15 48.67 22.72
CA ASP A 234 20.59 48.78 23.02
C ASP A 234 21.07 47.70 24.01
N SER A 235 21.78 46.70 23.46
CA SER A 235 22.74 45.84 24.15
C SER A 235 23.58 45.15 23.07
N THR A 236 24.61 45.87 22.64
CA THR A 236 25.62 45.45 21.67
C THR A 236 26.66 44.52 22.30
N LEU A 237 27.22 43.58 21.53
CA LEU A 237 28.59 42.99 21.54
C LEU A 237 28.56 41.75 20.60
N THR A 238 29.02 41.82 19.34
CA THR A 238 30.40 41.54 18.85
C THR A 238 30.95 40.17 19.28
N SER A 239 31.69 39.34 18.51
CA SER A 239 32.22 39.36 17.13
C SER A 239 33.01 38.04 16.95
N ASP A 240 33.36 37.49 15.78
CA ASP A 240 32.96 37.69 14.37
C ASP A 240 33.47 36.49 13.53
N SER A 241 32.85 36.18 12.37
CA SER A 241 33.60 35.64 11.21
C SER A 241 32.79 35.63 9.90
N GLN A 242 33.28 36.44 8.96
CA GLN A 242 33.23 36.29 7.50
C GLN A 242 33.63 34.86 7.06
N ALA A 243 33.36 34.37 5.85
CA ALA A 243 32.45 34.78 4.77
C ALA A 243 32.32 33.61 3.76
N ASN A 244 31.26 33.60 2.96
CA ASN A 244 31.35 33.59 1.48
C ASN A 244 29.97 33.43 0.84
N ALA A 245 29.62 34.38 -0.04
CA ALA A 245 28.48 34.27 -0.93
C ALA A 245 28.92 33.56 -2.23
N VAL A 246 28.06 32.68 -2.75
CA VAL A 246 27.97 32.44 -4.20
C VAL A 246 26.49 32.47 -4.53
N ASP A 247 26.08 33.56 -5.17
CA ASP A 247 24.76 33.72 -5.76
C ASP A 247 24.70 32.94 -7.07
N SER A 248 23.60 32.27 -7.36
CA SER A 248 23.40 31.52 -8.61
C SER A 248 21.92 31.41 -8.94
N ILE A 249 21.47 32.48 -9.58
CA ILE A 249 20.19 32.61 -10.27
C ILE A 249 20.06 31.47 -11.30
N LEU A 250 18.93 30.74 -11.23
CA LEU A 250 18.43 29.94 -12.35
C LEU A 250 17.00 30.39 -12.64
N GLU A 251 16.88 31.23 -13.65
CA GLU A 251 15.61 31.53 -14.31
C GLU A 251 15.08 30.23 -14.93
N VAL A 252 13.85 29.84 -14.58
CA VAL A 252 13.13 28.76 -15.25
C VAL A 252 12.09 29.38 -16.15
N GLU A 253 12.36 29.37 -17.45
CA GLU A 253 11.45 29.89 -18.47
C GLU A 253 10.09 29.18 -18.46
N SER A 254 9.03 29.97 -18.46
CA SER A 254 7.65 29.51 -18.54
C SER A 254 7.28 29.06 -19.96
N ILE A 255 7.05 27.77 -20.15
CA ILE A 255 6.60 27.19 -21.43
C ILE A 255 5.12 27.54 -21.67
N PRO A 256 4.73 28.06 -22.86
CA PRO A 256 3.36 28.47 -23.13
C PRO A 256 2.41 27.28 -23.41
N LEU A 257 1.19 27.39 -22.88
CA LEU A 257 0.06 26.50 -23.17
C LEU A 257 -0.28 26.50 -24.67
N ARG A 258 -0.33 25.30 -25.28
CA ARG A 258 -0.79 25.11 -26.66
C ARG A 258 -2.25 24.66 -26.67
N ALA A 259 -3.07 25.34 -27.49
CA ALA A 259 -4.53 25.19 -27.49
C ALA A 259 -5.04 23.87 -28.11
N GLU A 260 -6.21 23.44 -27.64
CA GLU A 260 -7.04 22.39 -28.24
C GLU A 260 -7.53 22.76 -29.66
N PRO A 261 -7.66 21.76 -30.55
CA PRO A 261 -8.55 21.82 -31.71
C PRO A 261 -9.75 20.85 -31.55
N GLN A 262 -10.93 21.42 -31.30
CA GLN A 262 -12.22 20.86 -31.76
C GLN A 262 -12.59 21.50 -33.12
N PRO A 263 -13.63 21.06 -33.87
CA PRO A 263 -14.46 19.85 -33.75
C PRO A 263 -14.54 19.03 -35.06
N ALA A 264 -15.22 17.87 -35.03
CA ALA A 264 -15.82 17.27 -36.23
C ALA A 264 -17.17 16.61 -35.90
N SER A 265 -18.26 17.30 -36.22
CA SER A 265 -19.63 16.78 -36.07
C SER A 265 -19.99 15.85 -37.23
N LEU A 266 -20.53 14.66 -36.94
CA LEU A 266 -21.23 13.83 -37.94
C LEU A 266 -22.60 13.38 -37.43
N GLN A 267 -23.58 13.45 -38.33
CA GLN A 267 -25.00 13.20 -38.08
C GLN A 267 -25.36 11.70 -38.17
N PRO A 268 -26.48 11.27 -37.58
CA PRO A 268 -26.88 9.86 -37.57
C PRO A 268 -27.58 9.45 -38.88
N SER A 269 -27.30 8.23 -39.33
CA SER A 269 -28.02 7.55 -40.41
C SER A 269 -28.45 6.14 -40.01
N SER A 270 -29.69 6.03 -39.54
CA SER A 270 -30.49 4.80 -39.70
C SER A 270 -31.03 4.78 -41.14
N PRO A 271 -31.31 3.61 -41.78
CA PRO A 271 -32.55 2.92 -41.44
C PRO A 271 -32.60 1.38 -41.67
N GLN A 272 -33.79 0.85 -41.36
CA GLN A 272 -34.45 -0.31 -41.99
C GLN A 272 -34.16 -1.75 -41.53
N SER A 273 -35.19 -2.26 -40.86
CA SER A 273 -35.63 -3.65 -40.71
C SER A 273 -35.39 -4.55 -41.94
N ALA A 274 -35.03 -5.80 -41.66
CA ALA A 274 -35.41 -6.95 -42.48
C ALA A 274 -35.96 -8.06 -41.56
N ASN A 275 -37.18 -8.50 -41.87
CA ASN A 275 -37.92 -9.53 -41.15
C ASN A 275 -37.59 -10.92 -41.72
N GLN A 276 -37.15 -11.87 -40.88
CA GLN A 276 -37.22 -13.30 -41.21
C GLN A 276 -37.03 -14.20 -39.98
N GLN A 277 -38.05 -15.02 -39.73
CA GLN A 277 -38.06 -16.15 -38.80
C GLN A 277 -38.06 -17.44 -39.63
N PRO A 278 -37.33 -18.48 -39.18
CA PRO A 278 -37.81 -19.84 -39.36
C PRO A 278 -37.80 -20.63 -38.05
N ASP A 279 -38.71 -21.61 -37.97
CA ASP A 279 -38.91 -22.46 -36.81
C ASP A 279 -37.96 -23.68 -36.77
N ALA A 280 -37.97 -24.32 -35.60
CA ALA A 280 -37.82 -25.76 -35.36
C ALA A 280 -36.43 -26.39 -35.13
N LEU A 281 -36.32 -26.98 -33.92
CA LEU A 281 -35.46 -28.09 -33.47
C LEU A 281 -33.94 -27.99 -33.67
N GLU A 282 -33.20 -27.93 -32.56
CA GLU A 282 -32.53 -29.14 -32.01
C GLU A 282 -32.15 -28.96 -30.54
N SER A 283 -32.28 -30.02 -29.74
CA SER A 283 -31.94 -30.03 -28.32
C SER A 283 -30.45 -30.29 -28.11
N GLY A 284 -29.63 -29.24 -28.22
CA GLY A 284 -28.21 -29.29 -27.87
C GLY A 284 -27.98 -29.18 -26.37
N ALA A 285 -27.18 -30.09 -25.80
CA ALA A 285 -26.75 -29.99 -24.41
C ALA A 285 -25.84 -28.77 -24.22
N THR A 286 -26.23 -27.85 -23.35
CA THR A 286 -25.39 -26.72 -22.93
C THR A 286 -24.25 -27.24 -22.07
N THR A 287 -23.02 -27.14 -22.56
CA THR A 287 -21.82 -27.37 -21.75
C THR A 287 -21.44 -26.07 -21.04
N ASP A 288 -21.33 -26.12 -19.71
CA ASP A 288 -20.98 -24.99 -18.83
C ASP A 288 -19.48 -24.61 -18.93
N ALA A 289 -18.98 -24.41 -20.14
CA ALA A 289 -17.56 -24.21 -20.45
C ALA A 289 -17.15 -22.74 -20.62
N GLY A 290 -18.06 -21.79 -20.37
CA GLY A 290 -17.87 -20.38 -20.74
C GLY A 290 -16.97 -19.56 -19.81
N THR A 291 -17.15 -19.69 -18.49
CA THR A 291 -16.50 -18.81 -17.50
C THR A 291 -15.06 -19.21 -17.22
N ASP A 292 -14.79 -20.50 -17.02
CA ASP A 292 -13.44 -20.99 -16.74
C ASP A 292 -12.49 -20.79 -17.94
N ALA A 293 -13.02 -20.84 -19.17
CA ALA A 293 -12.24 -20.71 -20.40
C ALA A 293 -11.56 -19.33 -20.55
N GLY A 294 -12.24 -18.23 -20.19
CA GLY A 294 -11.64 -16.88 -20.28
C GLY A 294 -10.46 -16.70 -19.33
N LYS A 295 -10.65 -17.14 -18.07
CA LYS A 295 -9.63 -17.13 -17.02
C LYS A 295 -8.43 -18.03 -17.35
N GLU A 296 -8.70 -19.26 -17.78
CA GLU A 296 -7.67 -20.22 -18.19
C GLU A 296 -6.88 -19.73 -19.42
N ALA A 297 -7.56 -19.13 -20.40
CA ALA A 297 -6.91 -18.55 -21.58
C ALA A 297 -6.06 -17.30 -21.24
N LEU A 298 -6.48 -16.47 -20.29
CA LEU A 298 -5.69 -15.34 -19.79
C LEU A 298 -4.46 -15.81 -18.98
N GLU A 299 -4.60 -16.85 -18.16
CA GLU A 299 -3.52 -17.45 -17.38
C GLU A 299 -2.47 -18.12 -18.28
N LYS A 300 -2.91 -18.93 -19.26
CA LYS A 300 -2.03 -19.52 -20.28
C LYS A 300 -1.29 -18.47 -21.11
N VAL A 301 -1.89 -17.32 -21.39
CA VAL A 301 -1.21 -16.21 -22.08
C VAL A 301 -0.14 -15.56 -21.19
N LEU A 302 -0.39 -15.38 -19.89
CA LEU A 302 0.61 -14.89 -18.94
C LEU A 302 1.79 -15.86 -18.76
N GLU A 303 1.56 -17.17 -18.93
CA GLU A 303 2.58 -18.21 -18.84
C GLU A 303 3.41 -18.39 -20.13
N VAL A 304 2.77 -18.30 -21.31
CA VAL A 304 3.42 -18.50 -22.62
C VAL A 304 4.28 -17.30 -23.04
N MET A 305 3.90 -16.07 -22.70
CA MET A 305 4.56 -14.88 -23.25
C MET A 305 5.75 -14.38 -22.41
N ARG A 306 6.97 -14.83 -22.75
CA ARG A 306 8.22 -14.26 -22.20
C ARG A 306 8.56 -12.87 -22.76
N ASP A 307 8.15 -12.57 -23.99
CA ASP A 307 8.64 -11.43 -24.77
C ASP A 307 7.73 -10.19 -24.73
N VAL A 308 6.75 -10.17 -23.81
CA VAL A 308 5.80 -9.05 -23.63
C VAL A 308 6.53 -7.79 -23.14
N THR A 309 6.28 -6.66 -23.79
CA THR A 309 6.76 -5.36 -23.29
C THR A 309 6.19 -5.05 -21.91
N PRO A 310 6.89 -4.27 -21.05
CA PRO A 310 6.36 -3.90 -19.74
C PRO A 310 4.98 -3.20 -19.80
N ALA A 311 4.69 -2.45 -20.87
CA ALA A 311 3.42 -1.77 -21.07
C ALA A 311 2.27 -2.76 -21.37
N GLN A 312 2.46 -3.69 -22.32
CA GLN A 312 1.48 -4.75 -22.60
C GLN A 312 1.23 -5.63 -21.36
N ARG A 313 2.26 -5.90 -20.54
CA ARG A 313 2.11 -6.68 -19.30
C ARG A 313 1.28 -5.94 -18.25
N ALA A 314 1.48 -4.63 -18.10
CA ALA A 314 0.68 -3.81 -17.21
C ALA A 314 -0.79 -3.76 -17.64
N LEU A 315 -1.05 -3.63 -18.96
CA LEU A 315 -2.41 -3.69 -19.51
C LEU A 315 -3.09 -5.03 -19.19
N LEU A 316 -2.44 -6.16 -19.48
CA LEU A 316 -3.00 -7.50 -19.22
C LEU A 316 -3.29 -7.72 -17.73
N GLN A 317 -2.45 -7.19 -16.84
CA GLN A 317 -2.66 -7.28 -15.40
C GLN A 317 -3.88 -6.46 -14.94
N GLU A 318 -4.09 -5.25 -15.48
CA GLU A 318 -5.29 -4.46 -15.18
C GLU A 318 -6.55 -5.11 -15.77
N LEU A 319 -6.49 -5.61 -17.01
CA LEU A 319 -7.61 -6.35 -17.62
C LEU A 319 -8.00 -7.59 -16.81
N ARG A 320 -7.04 -8.31 -16.22
CA ARG A 320 -7.32 -9.42 -15.28
C ARG A 320 -8.10 -8.94 -14.04
N VAL A 321 -7.71 -7.81 -13.45
CA VAL A 321 -8.39 -7.24 -12.27
C VAL A 321 -9.82 -6.81 -12.61
N GLN A 322 -10.06 -6.25 -13.80
CA GLN A 322 -11.41 -5.88 -14.23
C GLN A 322 -12.27 -7.10 -14.60
N LEU A 323 -11.68 -8.16 -15.16
CA LEU A 323 -12.36 -9.43 -15.40
C LEU A 323 -12.81 -10.09 -14.09
N ASP A 324 -11.89 -10.25 -13.12
CA ASP A 324 -12.21 -10.81 -11.79
C ASP A 324 -13.34 -10.01 -11.09
N ARG A 325 -13.41 -8.68 -11.28
CA ARG A 325 -14.51 -7.83 -10.76
C ARG A 325 -15.82 -7.96 -11.51
N ALA A 326 -15.77 -8.19 -12.83
CA ALA A 326 -16.97 -8.36 -13.65
C ALA A 326 -17.61 -9.74 -13.45
N GLU A 327 -16.80 -10.76 -13.16
CA GLU A 327 -17.25 -12.13 -12.86
C GLU A 327 -17.78 -12.30 -11.43
N ASP A 328 -17.23 -11.60 -10.43
CA ASP A 328 -17.63 -11.73 -9.02
C ASP A 328 -19.14 -11.47 -8.79
N PRO A 329 -19.94 -12.51 -8.47
CA PRO A 329 -21.39 -12.39 -8.30
C PRO A 329 -21.78 -11.66 -7.01
N VAL A 330 -20.83 -11.41 -6.09
CA VAL A 330 -21.05 -10.63 -4.87
C VAL A 330 -21.06 -9.13 -5.15
N GLN A 331 -20.47 -8.68 -6.27
CA GLN A 331 -20.46 -7.26 -6.63
C GLN A 331 -21.84 -6.79 -7.13
N PRO A 332 -22.27 -5.55 -6.78
CA PRO A 332 -23.46 -4.94 -7.37
C PRO A 332 -23.36 -4.88 -8.90
N ILE A 333 -24.48 -5.11 -9.60
CA ILE A 333 -24.57 -5.11 -11.07
C ILE A 333 -23.89 -3.87 -11.70
N GLY A 334 -24.10 -2.68 -11.12
CA GLY A 334 -23.47 -1.45 -11.60
C GLY A 334 -21.94 -1.45 -11.52
N VAL A 335 -21.35 -2.08 -10.50
CA VAL A 335 -19.89 -2.23 -10.37
C VAL A 335 -19.34 -3.19 -11.42
N ARG A 336 -20.05 -4.29 -11.67
CA ARG A 336 -19.69 -5.31 -12.67
C ARG A 336 -19.71 -4.72 -14.09
N LEU A 337 -20.77 -3.98 -14.44
CA LEU A 337 -20.86 -3.27 -15.73
C LEU A 337 -19.78 -2.20 -15.88
N GLU A 338 -19.44 -1.46 -14.83
CA GLU A 338 -18.40 -0.44 -14.91
C GLU A 338 -17.00 -1.04 -15.11
N ALA A 339 -16.71 -2.18 -14.48
CA ALA A 339 -15.48 -2.93 -14.75
C ALA A 339 -15.35 -3.37 -16.21
N VAL A 340 -16.45 -3.83 -16.83
CA VAL A 340 -16.48 -4.18 -18.26
C VAL A 340 -16.23 -2.95 -19.14
N LYS A 341 -16.83 -1.79 -18.86
CA LYS A 341 -16.58 -0.55 -19.62
C LYS A 341 -15.12 -0.10 -19.52
N ILE A 342 -14.54 -0.13 -18.32
CA ILE A 342 -13.13 0.22 -18.10
C ILE A 342 -12.23 -0.71 -18.92
N ALA A 343 -12.49 -2.02 -18.90
CA ALA A 343 -11.74 -2.99 -19.68
C ALA A 343 -11.85 -2.73 -21.20
N ARG A 344 -13.03 -2.36 -21.71
CA ARG A 344 -13.20 -1.99 -23.13
C ARG A 344 -12.42 -0.72 -23.48
N SER A 345 -12.48 0.33 -22.66
CA SER A 345 -11.69 1.57 -22.86
C SER A 345 -10.20 1.26 -22.91
N LEU A 346 -9.69 0.44 -21.98
CA LEU A 346 -8.29 0.02 -21.94
C LEU A 346 -7.84 -0.77 -23.19
N ILE A 347 -8.72 -1.59 -23.77
CA ILE A 347 -8.45 -2.31 -25.02
C ILE A 347 -8.47 -1.36 -26.22
N ASP A 348 -9.39 -0.39 -26.24
CA ASP A 348 -9.62 0.52 -27.36
C ASP A 348 -8.59 1.67 -27.42
N GLU A 349 -8.07 2.11 -26.27
CA GLU A 349 -7.02 3.13 -26.16
C GLU A 349 -5.59 2.59 -26.40
N PHE A 350 -5.40 1.27 -26.42
CA PHE A 350 -4.05 0.69 -26.56
C PHE A 350 -3.54 0.82 -28.01
N PRO A 351 -2.33 1.39 -28.26
CA PRO A 351 -1.85 1.67 -29.60
C PRO A 351 -1.57 0.39 -30.40
N VAL A 352 -2.51 0.04 -31.28
CA VAL A 352 -2.49 -1.21 -32.06
C VAL A 352 -1.31 -1.27 -33.05
N GLU A 353 -0.86 -0.12 -33.56
CA GLU A 353 0.12 -0.03 -34.65
C GLU A 353 1.49 -0.64 -34.31
N GLU A 354 1.92 -0.55 -33.04
CA GLU A 354 3.20 -1.10 -32.56
C GLU A 354 3.10 -2.54 -32.04
N THR A 355 1.90 -3.14 -32.03
CA THR A 355 1.69 -4.49 -31.47
C THR A 355 1.84 -5.58 -32.53
N ASP A 356 2.39 -6.73 -32.12
CA ASP A 356 2.43 -7.93 -32.93
C ASP A 356 1.01 -8.49 -33.20
N GLU A 357 0.86 -9.25 -34.28
CA GLU A 357 -0.43 -9.79 -34.75
C GLU A 357 -1.09 -10.73 -33.71
N PHE A 358 -0.29 -11.44 -32.92
CA PHE A 358 -0.77 -12.35 -31.88
C PHE A 358 -1.42 -11.57 -30.73
N PHE A 359 -0.80 -10.49 -30.27
CA PHE A 359 -1.35 -9.61 -29.24
C PHE A 359 -2.66 -8.94 -29.70
N ARG A 360 -2.74 -8.51 -30.98
CA ARG A 360 -4.00 -7.98 -31.57
C ARG A 360 -5.12 -9.02 -31.58
N ALA A 361 -4.82 -10.24 -32.02
CA ALA A 361 -5.78 -11.33 -32.02
C ALA A 361 -6.29 -11.65 -30.60
N ARG A 362 -5.42 -11.56 -29.59
CA ARG A 362 -5.83 -11.76 -28.19
C ARG A 362 -6.64 -10.60 -27.61
N LEU A 363 -6.32 -9.34 -27.93
CA LEU A 363 -7.16 -8.19 -27.56
C LEU A 363 -8.55 -8.28 -28.19
N ALA A 364 -8.65 -8.74 -29.45
CA ALA A 364 -9.93 -8.98 -30.11
C ALA A 364 -10.74 -10.09 -29.42
N ALA A 365 -10.10 -11.18 -28.99
CA ALA A 365 -10.74 -12.25 -28.22
C ALA A 365 -11.27 -11.74 -26.86
N LEU A 366 -10.45 -11.00 -26.10
CA LEU A 366 -10.87 -10.39 -24.83
C LEU A 366 -12.03 -9.41 -25.01
N ARG A 367 -12.05 -8.59 -26.07
CA ARG A 367 -13.18 -7.70 -26.40
C ARG A 367 -14.48 -8.50 -26.64
N GLY A 368 -14.37 -9.71 -27.21
CA GLY A 368 -15.46 -10.68 -27.31
C GLY A 368 -15.92 -11.21 -25.95
N GLU A 369 -15.00 -11.72 -25.13
CA GLU A 369 -15.27 -12.23 -23.78
C GLU A 369 -16.00 -11.18 -22.91
N PHE A 370 -15.51 -9.93 -22.88
CA PHE A 370 -16.15 -8.83 -22.17
C PHE A 370 -17.56 -8.48 -22.70
N THR A 371 -17.80 -8.61 -24.00
CA THR A 371 -19.14 -8.39 -24.58
C THR A 371 -20.12 -9.49 -24.15
N THR A 372 -19.67 -10.75 -24.05
CA THR A 372 -20.47 -11.87 -23.53
C THR A 372 -20.82 -11.66 -22.05
N ILE A 373 -19.85 -11.25 -21.22
CA ILE A 373 -20.06 -10.95 -19.80
C ILE A 373 -21.05 -9.79 -19.62
N GLU A 374 -20.95 -8.73 -20.44
CA GLU A 374 -21.91 -7.61 -20.43
C GLU A 374 -23.35 -8.10 -20.69
N GLN A 375 -23.54 -8.97 -21.70
CA GLN A 375 -24.85 -9.54 -22.01
C GLN A 375 -25.37 -10.43 -20.88
N GLN A 376 -24.54 -11.26 -20.25
CA GLN A 376 -24.91 -12.10 -19.10
C GLN A 376 -25.30 -11.29 -17.86
N ILE A 377 -24.65 -10.14 -17.62
CA ILE A 377 -25.00 -9.23 -16.53
C ILE A 377 -26.36 -8.56 -16.83
N LEU A 378 -26.59 -8.11 -18.07
CA LEU A 378 -27.81 -7.40 -18.47
C LEU A 378 -29.04 -8.31 -18.58
N SER A 379 -28.88 -9.57 -18.99
CA SER A 379 -29.95 -10.56 -19.03
C SER A 379 -30.39 -11.02 -17.63
N GLY A 380 -29.62 -10.72 -16.58
CA GLY A 380 -29.80 -11.28 -15.24
C GLY A 380 -29.52 -12.78 -15.17
N SER A 381 -28.99 -13.40 -16.23
CA SER A 381 -28.65 -14.82 -16.26
C SER A 381 -27.29 -15.04 -15.57
N THR A 382 -27.26 -14.94 -14.25
CA THR A 382 -26.22 -15.62 -13.49
C THR A 382 -26.45 -17.12 -13.65
N SER A 383 -25.63 -17.77 -14.48
CA SER A 383 -25.58 -19.23 -14.59
C SER A 383 -25.05 -19.81 -13.27
N SER A 384 -25.96 -20.01 -12.31
CA SER A 384 -25.67 -20.69 -11.05
C SER A 384 -25.83 -22.19 -11.24
N SER A 385 -24.78 -22.81 -11.77
CA SER A 385 -24.53 -24.26 -11.77
C SER A 385 -23.24 -24.53 -11.00
#